data_AF-A0A1G9QZT1-F1
#
_entry.id   AF-A0A1G9QZT1-F1
#
_cell.length_a   1.000
_cell.length_b   1.000
_cell.length_c   1.000
_cell.angle_alpha   90.00
_cell.angle_beta   90.00
_cell.angle_gamma   90.00
#
_symmetry.space_group_name_H-M   'P 1'
#
loop_
_entity.id
_entity.type
_entity.pdbx_description
1 polymer ?
#
loop_
_entity_poly.entity_id
_entity_poly.type
_entity_poly.pdbx_seq_one_letter_code
_entity_poly.pdbx_strand_id
1 'polypeptide(L)'
;MKQVVKIYTKAACQESQSLKEFLSKDQVPYVEVDITESEEKQRQLQSAAGTNLVPTIVIEQEGLIGKKKNIIYTGFTNNKEEIDRTIKH
;
A
#
# COMPACT_ATOMS: atom_id res chain seq x y z
N MET A 1 -0.96 -14.44 -11.19
CA MET A 1 -1.65 -13.16 -11.47
C MET A 1 -0.62 -12.05 -11.38
N LYS A 2 -0.77 -10.94 -12.11
CA LYS A 2 0.11 -9.78 -11.90
C LYS A 2 -0.44 -8.96 -10.74
N GLN A 3 0.43 -8.58 -9.82
CA GLN A 3 0.10 -7.65 -8.74
C GLN A 3 1.06 -6.48 -8.70
N VAL A 4 0.55 -5.32 -8.30
CA VAL A 4 1.37 -4.14 -7.98
C VAL A 4 0.99 -3.67 -6.59
N VAL A 5 1.97 -3.59 -5.70
CA VAL A 5 1.81 -3.02 -4.37
C VAL A 5 2.25 -1.57 -4.40
N LYS A 6 1.36 -0.66 -4.03
CA LYS A 6 1.67 0.76 -3.81
C LYS A 6 1.41 1.10 -2.36
N ILE A 7 2.35 1.75 -1.70
CA ILE A 7 2.22 2.20 -0.32
C ILE A 7 2.30 3.71 -0.24
N TYR A 8 1.40 4.32 0.51
CA TYR A 8 1.44 5.73 0.86
C TYR A 8 1.96 5.84 2.29
N THR A 9 3.04 6.60 2.47
CA THR A 9 3.80 6.64 3.72
C THR A 9 4.04 8.07 4.18
N LYS A 10 4.50 8.21 5.41
CA LYS A 10 5.06 9.45 5.95
C LYS A 10 6.35 9.10 6.70
N ALA A 11 7.45 9.78 6.42
CA ALA A 11 8.77 9.47 7.00
C ALA A 11 8.76 9.32 8.53
N ALA A 12 8.07 10.23 9.24
CA ALA A 12 7.98 10.26 10.70
C ALA A 12 6.88 9.35 11.29
N CYS A 13 6.38 8.35 10.55
CA CYS A 13 5.34 7.43 11.00
C CYS A 13 5.91 6.04 11.27
N GLN A 14 5.81 5.56 12.51
CA GLN A 14 6.32 4.24 12.90
C GLN A 14 5.66 3.10 12.12
N GLU A 15 4.33 3.14 11.93
CA GLU A 15 3.64 2.10 11.16
C GLU A 15 4.08 2.06 9.68
N SER A 16 4.43 3.21 9.09
CA SER A 16 4.98 3.25 7.73
C SER A 16 6.33 2.54 7.63
N GLN A 17 7.19 2.71 8.63
CA GLN A 17 8.48 2.02 8.67
C GLN A 17 8.31 0.51 8.90
N SER A 18 7.46 0.12 9.84
CA SER A 18 7.14 -1.29 10.09
C SER A 18 6.61 -2.01 8.84
N LEU A 19 5.76 -1.34 8.05
CA LEU A 19 5.28 -1.87 6.79
C LEU A 19 6.42 -2.05 5.77
N LYS A 20 7.30 -1.05 5.62
CA LYS A 20 8.45 -1.13 4.70
C LYS A 20 9.39 -2.27 5.07
N GLU A 21 9.69 -2.44 6.35
CA GLU A 21 10.50 -3.55 6.85
C GLU A 21 9.84 -4.90 6.54
N PHE A 22 8.54 -5.02 6.80
CA PHE A 22 7.76 -6.23 6.50
C PHE A 22 7.81 -6.60 5.01
N LEU A 23 7.53 -5.64 4.12
CA LEU A 23 7.58 -5.88 2.67
C LEU A 23 9.01 -6.20 2.19
N SER A 24 10.03 -5.53 2.74
CA SER A 24 11.42 -5.73 2.34
C SER A 24 11.95 -7.09 2.79
N LYS A 25 11.56 -7.56 3.98
CA LYS A 25 11.94 -8.87 4.51
C LYS A 25 11.50 -10.02 3.59
N ASP A 26 10.30 -9.91 3.04
CA ASP A 26 9.73 -10.91 2.14
C ASP A 26 9.99 -10.58 0.66
N GLN A 27 10.88 -9.60 0.39
CA GLN A 27 11.28 -9.14 -0.95
C GLN A 27 10.09 -8.76 -1.85
N VAL A 28 9.00 -8.27 -1.25
CA VAL A 28 7.82 -7.83 -1.98
C VAL A 28 8.15 -6.51 -2.68
N PRO A 29 8.10 -6.45 -4.02
CA PRO A 29 8.31 -5.20 -4.74
C PRO A 29 7.13 -4.25 -4.49
N TYR A 30 7.42 -3.00 -4.15
CA TYR A 30 6.41 -1.97 -3.94
C TYR A 30 6.83 -0.61 -4.53
N VAL A 31 5.84 0.22 -4.83
CA VAL A 31 6.01 1.64 -5.15
C VAL A 31 5.67 2.44 -3.90
N GLU A 32 6.62 3.22 -3.39
CA GLU A 32 6.40 4.13 -2.26
C GLU A 32 5.99 5.52 -2.76
N VAL A 33 4.98 6.10 -2.11
CA VAL A 33 4.58 7.49 -2.25
C VAL A 33 4.62 8.13 -0.87
N ASP A 34 5.71 8.85 -0.56
CA ASP A 34 5.75 9.67 0.66
C ASP A 34 4.87 10.92 0.45
N ILE A 35 3.78 11.00 1.21
CA ILE A 35 2.78 12.07 1.05
C ILE A 35 3.30 13.43 1.55
N THR A 36 4.45 13.47 2.23
CA THR A 36 5.06 14.71 2.72
C THR A 36 5.91 15.43 1.69
N GLU A 37 6.25 14.77 0.59
CA GLU A 37 7.08 15.37 -0.46
C GLU A 37 6.33 16.46 -1.24
N SER A 38 5.00 16.39 -1.36
CA SER A 38 4.18 17.44 -1.99
C SER A 38 2.69 17.28 -1.70
N GLU A 39 1.93 18.37 -1.83
CA GLU A 39 0.46 18.33 -1.80
C GLU A 39 -0.13 17.40 -2.88
N GLU A 40 0.53 17.28 -4.04
CA GLU A 40 0.07 16.40 -5.11
C GLU A 40 0.09 14.94 -4.65
N LYS A 41 1.17 14.50 -4.00
CA LYS A 41 1.27 13.14 -3.46
C LYS A 41 0.24 12.87 -2.37
N GLN A 42 -0.06 13.86 -1.52
CA GLN A 42 -1.17 13.75 -0.58
C GLN A 42 -2.53 13.61 -1.31
N ARG A 43 -2.77 14.38 -2.37
CA ARG A 43 -3.99 14.26 -3.19
C ARG A 43 -4.10 12.89 -3.86
N GLN A 44 -2.98 12.29 -4.28
CA GLN A 44 -2.97 10.92 -4.83
C GLN A 44 -3.52 9.90 -3.82
N LEU A 45 -3.16 10.01 -2.54
CA LEU A 45 -3.72 9.15 -1.48
C LEU A 45 -5.24 9.35 -1.35
N GLN A 46 -5.70 10.60 -1.29
CA GLN A 46 -7.12 10.92 -1.20
C GLN A 46 -7.92 10.38 -2.40
N SER A 47 -7.37 10.49 -3.62
CA SER A 47 -8.00 9.94 -4.84
C SER A 47 -7.99 8.42 -4.88
N ALA A 48 -6.94 7.77 -4.38
CA ALA A 48 -6.81 6.32 -4.43
C ALA A 48 -7.64 5.61 -3.36
N ALA A 49 -7.74 6.18 -2.16
CA ALA A 49 -8.26 5.49 -0.98
C ALA A 49 -9.31 6.28 -0.19
N GLY A 50 -9.63 7.53 -0.58
CA GLY A 50 -10.63 8.34 0.11
C GLY A 50 -10.23 8.80 1.51
N THR A 51 -8.94 8.69 1.87
CA THR A 51 -8.42 8.99 3.21
C THR A 51 -7.14 9.83 3.13
N ASN A 52 -6.68 10.35 4.27
CA ASN A 52 -5.34 10.93 4.45
C ASN A 52 -4.51 10.18 5.50
N LEU A 53 -5.00 9.01 5.94
CA LEU A 53 -4.34 8.18 6.94
C LEU A 53 -3.20 7.39 6.31
N VAL A 54 -2.13 7.17 7.07
CA VAL A 54 -0.95 6.41 6.65
C VAL A 54 -0.56 5.38 7.72
N PRO A 55 0.06 4.25 7.34
CA PRO A 55 0.27 3.84 5.96
C PRO A 55 -1.04 3.40 5.30
N THR A 56 -1.18 3.67 4.01
CA THR A 56 -2.23 3.07 3.18
C THR A 56 -1.59 2.20 2.12
N ILE A 57 -2.09 0.98 1.98
CA ILE A 57 -1.60 -0.05 1.06
C ILE A 57 -2.66 -0.24 0.00
N VAL A 58 -2.27 -0.09 -1.27
CA VAL A 58 -3.11 -0.37 -2.44
C VAL A 58 -2.48 -1.52 -3.21
N ILE A 59 -3.18 -2.64 -3.27
CA ILE A 59 -2.78 -3.83 -4.02
C ILE A 59 -3.67 -3.91 -5.26
N GLU A 60 -3.10 -3.60 -6.42
CA GLU A 60 -3.76 -3.81 -7.71
C GLU A 60 -3.52 -5.25 -8.15
N GLN A 61 -4.58 -6.01 -8.38
CA GLN A 61 -4.53 -7.38 -8.91
C GLN A 61 -5.18 -7.43 -10.30
N GLU A 62 -4.49 -8.07 -11.25
CA GLU A 62 -5.01 -8.33 -12.59
C GLU A 62 -5.41 -9.80 -12.73
N GLY A 63 -6.71 -10.03 -12.93
CA GLY A 63 -7.29 -11.36 -13.14
C GLY A 63 -7.14 -11.89 -14.56
N LEU A 64 -7.55 -13.14 -14.78
CA LEU A 64 -7.38 -13.90 -16.04
C LEU A 64 -8.02 -13.26 -17.29
N ILE A 65 -8.96 -12.32 -17.12
CA ILE A 65 -9.68 -11.65 -18.22
C ILE A 65 -9.35 -10.14 -18.23
N GLY A 66 -8.18 -9.75 -17.73
CA GLY A 66 -7.73 -8.35 -17.66
C GLY A 66 -8.52 -7.46 -16.70
N LYS A 67 -9.46 -8.02 -15.92
CA LYS A 67 -10.18 -7.29 -14.87
C LYS A 67 -9.20 -6.91 -13.77
N LYS A 68 -9.05 -5.62 -13.54
CA LYS A 68 -8.27 -5.05 -12.45
C LYS A 68 -9.14 -4.83 -11.22
N LYS A 69 -8.61 -5.17 -10.05
CA LYS A 69 -9.23 -4.88 -8.75
C LYS A 69 -8.19 -4.26 -7.85
N ASN A 70 -8.58 -3.19 -7.17
CA ASN A 70 -7.80 -2.60 -6.09
C ASN A 70 -8.31 -3.12 -4.75
N ILE A 71 -7.40 -3.63 -3.94
CA ILE A 71 -7.63 -3.96 -2.53
C ILE A 71 -6.88 -2.93 -1.71
N ILE A 72 -7.58 -2.27 -0.79
CA ILE A 72 -7.07 -1.11 -0.06
C ILE A 72 -7.11 -1.41 1.44
N TYR A 73 -5.98 -1.19 2.11
CA TYR A 73 -5.85 -1.26 3.57
C TYR A 73 -5.33 0.07 4.11
N THR A 74 -5.87 0.50 5.24
CA THR A 74 -5.43 1.72 5.94
C THR A 74 -5.00 1.34 7.35
N GLY A 75 -3.75 1.61 7.70
CA GLY A 75 -3.06 1.11 8.89
C GLY A 75 -2.42 -0.26 8.63
N PHE A 76 -1.23 -0.49 9.19
CA PHE A 76 -0.49 -1.74 8.98
C PHE A 76 -0.80 -2.76 10.07
N THR A 77 -0.71 -2.36 11.34
CA THR A 77 -0.73 -3.28 12.48
C THR A 77 -2.00 -4.13 12.50
N ASN A 78 -3.16 -3.49 12.31
CA ASN A 78 -4.46 -4.16 12.38
C ASN A 78 -4.81 -4.97 11.11
N ASN A 79 -4.10 -4.77 10.00
CA ASN A 79 -4.38 -5.43 8.72
C ASN A 79 -3.25 -6.37 8.28
N LYS A 80 -2.23 -6.59 9.13
CA LYS A 80 -1.00 -7.29 8.74
C LYS A 80 -1.28 -8.67 8.17
N GLU A 81 -2.16 -9.44 8.79
CA GLU A 81 -2.50 -10.80 8.33
C GLU A 81 -3.21 -10.78 6.98
N GLU A 82 -4.16 -9.87 6.78
CA GLU A 82 -4.92 -9.73 5.53
C GLU A 82 -4.02 -9.24 4.39
N ILE A 83 -3.12 -8.30 4.67
CA ILE A 83 -2.12 -7.82 3.73
C ILE A 83 -1.21 -8.98 3.30
N ASP A 84 -0.68 -9.75 4.25
CA ASP A 84 0.19 -10.90 3.96
C ASP A 84 -0.52 -11.95 3.09
N ARG A 85 -1.77 -12.28 3.43
CA ARG A 85 -2.59 -13.21 2.65
C ARG A 85 -2.81 -12.67 1.23
N THR A 86 -3.13 -11.39 1.08
CA THR A 86 -3.42 -10.78 -0.23
C THR A 86 -2.19 -10.69 -1.12
N ILE A 87 -1.01 -10.46 -0.54
CA ILE A 87 0.24 -10.37 -1.30
C ILE A 87 0.69 -11.75 -1.80
N LYS A 88 0.37 -12.83 -1.06
CA LYS A 88 0.83 -14.19 -1.37
C LYS A 88 -0.09 -14.95 -2.35
N HIS A 89 -1.26 -14.41 -2.72
CA HIS A 89 -2.28 -15.07 -3.54
C HIS A 89 -2.57 -14.28 -4.82
#